data_AF-A0A2N2CXM4-F1
#
_entry.id   AF-A0A2N2CXM4-F1
#
_cell.length_a   1.000
_cell.length_b   1.000
_cell.length_c   1.000
_cell.angle_alpha   90.00
_cell.angle_beta   90.00
_cell.angle_gamma   90.00
#
_symmetry.space_group_name_H-M   'P 1'
#
loop_
_entity.id
_entity.type
_entity.pdbx_description
1 polymer ?
#
loop_
_entity_poly.entity_id
_entity_poly.type
_entity_poly.pdbx_seq_one_letter_code
_entity_poly.pdbx_strand_id
1 'polypeptide(L)'
;MSIILADIFHATQKTYQLQLIAGAAGLNTPIHWVQFTEDIATTHFLKGGELIITTGMSADSDSWLFDFITRLIHQKTCGLILNTGRYLSADAISDAVITLCAEHHFPLFTMPWKIHLATIMQDYGNRIFMQSYQEDRTTMAFQRLLLHPDEPESSVDTLNSLGYETAAPYLVMVGQAPEIPARLTERLRQVATRYYHFRLREDFVNIFQNPDLTALSQVLSGLDGFPLANPTALVCFGVGNPADCLTKLHHSYQQGIFALKTSQKRHLRYQFFNDLGLFKIFFEVADPSILAGLTADSLSLLEAHDSRSQSILIDTLRLYIELDGSIQAVADASFTHRNTINYRMKKIRQLLKMDLITMEEKFNLRLAFLIKDYLAH
;
A
#
# COMPACT_ATOMS: atom_id res chain seq x y z
N MET A 1 -9.42 -8.21 -2.05
CA MET A 1 -9.25 -9.54 -2.66
C MET A 1 -10.49 -9.89 -3.46
N SER A 2 -10.34 -9.96 -4.78
CA SER A 2 -11.40 -10.43 -5.67
C SER A 2 -11.57 -11.96 -5.56
N ILE A 3 -12.78 -12.46 -5.81
CA ILE A 3 -13.04 -13.91 -5.83
C ILE A 3 -12.41 -14.51 -7.08
N ILE A 4 -11.69 -15.62 -6.95
CA ILE A 4 -11.11 -16.34 -8.08
C ILE A 4 -12.14 -17.29 -8.69
N LEU A 5 -12.16 -17.38 -10.02
CA LEU A 5 -13.11 -18.24 -10.75
C LEU A 5 -12.97 -19.72 -10.38
N ALA A 6 -11.74 -20.20 -10.15
CA ALA A 6 -11.47 -21.54 -9.65
C ALA A 6 -12.25 -21.85 -8.36
N ASP A 7 -12.25 -20.92 -7.40
CA ASP A 7 -12.88 -21.13 -6.08
C ASP A 7 -14.40 -21.27 -6.21
N ILE A 8 -15.05 -20.38 -6.98
CA ILE A 8 -16.49 -20.47 -7.23
C ILE A 8 -16.83 -21.73 -8.01
N PHE A 9 -16.07 -22.03 -9.06
CA PHE A 9 -16.29 -23.22 -9.88
C PHE A 9 -16.21 -24.49 -9.04
N HIS A 10 -15.13 -24.71 -8.30
CA HIS A 10 -14.97 -25.93 -7.49
C HIS A 10 -16.03 -26.04 -6.38
N ALA A 11 -16.42 -24.93 -5.76
CA ALA A 11 -17.47 -24.92 -4.75
C ALA A 11 -18.87 -25.25 -5.30
N THR A 12 -19.12 -24.99 -6.60
CA THR A 12 -20.47 -25.04 -7.17
C THR A 12 -20.64 -26.01 -8.34
N GLN A 13 -19.55 -26.65 -8.79
CA GLN A 13 -19.53 -27.57 -9.93
C GLN A 13 -20.59 -28.66 -9.83
N LYS A 14 -20.71 -29.31 -8.66
CA LYS A 14 -21.70 -30.38 -8.44
C LYS A 14 -23.12 -29.82 -8.36
N THR A 15 -23.31 -28.68 -7.70
CA THR A 15 -24.60 -28.03 -7.49
C THR A 15 -25.24 -27.61 -8.80
N TYR A 16 -24.46 -26.97 -9.69
CA TYR A 16 -24.93 -26.47 -10.99
C TYR A 16 -24.58 -27.38 -12.16
N GLN A 17 -23.96 -28.54 -11.90
CA GLN A 17 -23.54 -29.52 -12.92
C GLN A 17 -22.68 -28.88 -14.00
N LEU A 18 -21.77 -27.99 -13.59
CA LEU A 18 -20.88 -27.29 -14.50
C LEU A 18 -19.81 -28.24 -15.03
N GLN A 19 -19.57 -28.17 -16.34
CA GLN A 19 -18.46 -28.86 -16.98
C GLN A 19 -17.56 -27.85 -17.65
N LEU A 20 -16.27 -27.91 -17.32
CA LEU A 20 -15.25 -27.11 -18.01
C LEU A 20 -14.89 -27.81 -19.32
N ILE A 21 -15.08 -27.11 -20.43
CA ILE A 21 -14.84 -27.63 -21.79
C ILE A 21 -13.46 -27.24 -22.29
N ALA A 22 -13.03 -25.99 -22.06
CA ALA A 22 -11.76 -25.46 -22.53
C ALA A 22 -11.25 -24.31 -21.64
N GLY A 23 -9.98 -23.90 -21.85
CA GLY A 23 -9.42 -22.70 -21.23
C GLY A 23 -9.09 -22.81 -19.73
N ALA A 24 -8.80 -24.02 -19.23
CA ALA A 24 -8.54 -24.27 -17.79
C ALA A 24 -7.45 -23.38 -17.17
N ALA A 25 -6.46 -22.94 -17.96
CA ALA A 25 -5.41 -22.02 -17.49
C ALA A 25 -5.95 -20.65 -17.03
N GLY A 26 -7.15 -20.25 -17.46
CA GLY A 26 -7.81 -19.01 -17.05
C GLY A 26 -8.57 -19.07 -15.73
N LEU A 27 -8.65 -20.23 -15.07
CA LEU A 27 -9.43 -20.37 -13.83
C LEU A 27 -8.91 -19.51 -12.67
N ASN A 28 -7.65 -19.13 -12.68
CA ASN A 28 -7.07 -18.21 -11.68
C ASN A 28 -7.36 -16.72 -11.96
N THR A 29 -8.29 -16.42 -12.87
CA THR A 29 -8.72 -15.05 -13.15
C THR A 29 -9.72 -14.59 -12.08
N PRO A 30 -9.59 -13.35 -11.55
CA PRO A 30 -10.58 -12.82 -10.63
C PRO A 30 -11.89 -12.43 -11.32
N ILE A 31 -13.00 -12.71 -10.64
CA ILE A 31 -14.36 -12.36 -11.06
C ILE A 31 -14.85 -11.15 -10.27
N HIS A 32 -15.41 -10.17 -10.96
CA HIS A 32 -15.98 -8.97 -10.36
C HIS A 32 -17.51 -8.89 -10.51
N TRP A 33 -18.08 -9.64 -11.45
CA TRP A 33 -19.51 -9.62 -11.74
C TRP A 33 -19.93 -10.86 -12.52
N VAL A 34 -21.23 -11.19 -12.48
CA VAL A 34 -21.85 -12.20 -13.35
C VAL A 34 -22.93 -11.54 -14.16
N GLN A 35 -22.88 -11.72 -15.48
CA GLN A 35 -23.77 -11.04 -16.40
C GLN A 35 -24.41 -12.03 -17.38
N PHE A 36 -25.72 -11.94 -17.54
CA PHE A 36 -26.41 -12.57 -18.65
C PHE A 36 -26.39 -11.65 -19.87
N THR A 37 -26.00 -12.19 -21.03
CA THR A 37 -26.13 -11.51 -22.32
C THR A 37 -26.30 -12.52 -23.46
N GLU A 38 -27.07 -12.11 -24.47
CA GLU A 38 -27.43 -12.90 -25.65
C GLU A 38 -27.03 -12.20 -26.95
N ASP A 39 -26.62 -10.93 -26.90
CA ASP A 39 -26.43 -10.12 -28.10
C ASP A 39 -24.99 -9.65 -28.22
N ILE A 40 -24.32 -10.07 -29.30
CA ILE A 40 -22.97 -9.66 -29.69
C ILE A 40 -22.88 -8.13 -29.75
N ALA A 41 -23.91 -7.44 -30.24
CA ALA A 41 -23.89 -5.98 -30.40
C ALA A 41 -23.76 -5.24 -29.07
N THR A 42 -24.24 -5.83 -27.97
CA THR A 42 -24.19 -5.21 -26.63
C THR A 42 -22.89 -5.44 -25.87
N THR A 43 -22.01 -6.31 -26.38
CA THR A 43 -20.74 -6.66 -25.72
C THR A 43 -19.80 -5.48 -25.51
N HIS A 44 -19.95 -4.38 -26.24
CA HIS A 44 -19.15 -3.17 -26.07
C HIS A 44 -19.43 -2.42 -24.75
N PHE A 45 -20.51 -2.75 -24.03
CA PHE A 45 -20.80 -2.19 -22.71
C PHE A 45 -20.08 -2.92 -21.56
N LEU A 46 -19.44 -4.06 -21.83
CA LEU A 46 -18.67 -4.82 -20.85
C LEU A 46 -17.40 -4.05 -20.45
N LYS A 47 -17.05 -4.10 -19.16
CA LYS A 47 -15.91 -3.38 -18.58
C LYS A 47 -14.70 -4.29 -18.32
N GLY A 48 -14.89 -5.60 -18.43
CA GLY A 48 -13.88 -6.62 -18.14
C GLY A 48 -14.03 -7.19 -16.73
N GLY A 49 -13.63 -8.45 -16.58
CA GLY A 49 -13.75 -9.20 -15.32
C GLY A 49 -15.13 -9.79 -15.04
N GLU A 50 -16.10 -9.66 -15.95
CA GLU A 50 -17.40 -10.32 -15.86
C GLU A 50 -17.33 -11.79 -16.29
N LEU A 51 -18.05 -12.67 -15.59
CA LEU A 51 -18.35 -14.03 -16.03
C LEU A 51 -19.67 -13.99 -16.80
N ILE A 52 -19.62 -14.33 -18.07
CA ILE A 52 -20.80 -14.24 -18.94
C ILE A 52 -21.61 -15.53 -18.87
N ILE A 53 -22.93 -15.41 -18.87
CA ILE A 53 -23.85 -16.53 -19.04
C ILE A 53 -24.72 -16.25 -20.27
N THR A 54 -24.84 -17.25 -21.14
CA THR A 54 -25.71 -17.17 -22.33
C THR A 54 -26.44 -18.49 -22.54
N THR A 55 -27.63 -18.43 -23.15
CA THR A 55 -28.36 -19.60 -23.65
C THR A 55 -28.11 -19.85 -25.13
N GLY A 56 -27.52 -18.86 -25.84
CA GLY A 56 -27.37 -18.90 -27.29
C GLY A 56 -28.68 -18.74 -28.04
N MET A 57 -29.67 -18.08 -27.43
CA MET A 57 -30.96 -17.84 -28.06
C MET A 57 -30.83 -16.99 -29.33
N SER A 58 -29.84 -16.09 -29.37
CA SER A 58 -29.57 -15.26 -30.54
C SER A 58 -28.60 -15.89 -31.53
N ALA A 59 -28.27 -17.19 -31.39
CA ALA A 59 -27.43 -17.88 -32.35
C ALA A 59 -28.12 -17.92 -33.72
N ASP A 60 -27.55 -17.21 -34.69
CA ASP A 60 -28.08 -17.06 -36.04
C ASP A 60 -27.26 -17.81 -37.10
N SER A 61 -26.12 -18.38 -36.69
CA SER A 61 -25.15 -19.03 -37.55
C SER A 61 -24.28 -20.02 -36.76
N ASP A 62 -23.65 -20.97 -37.46
CA ASP A 62 -22.72 -21.95 -36.86
C ASP A 62 -21.44 -21.28 -36.31
N SER A 63 -21.08 -20.09 -36.81
CA SER A 63 -19.92 -19.32 -36.34
C SER A 63 -20.25 -18.38 -35.17
N TRP A 64 -21.53 -18.19 -34.84
CA TRP A 64 -21.97 -17.22 -33.84
C TRP A 64 -21.23 -17.35 -32.51
N LEU A 65 -21.09 -18.58 -32.00
CA LEU A 65 -20.43 -18.81 -30.71
C LEU A 65 -18.94 -18.44 -30.76
N PHE A 66 -18.28 -18.70 -31.88
CA PHE A 66 -16.89 -18.33 -32.11
C PHE A 66 -16.73 -16.81 -32.12
N ASP A 67 -17.57 -16.11 -32.87
CA ASP A 67 -17.54 -14.64 -32.98
C ASP A 67 -17.88 -13.97 -31.64
N PHE A 68 -18.85 -14.53 -30.91
CA PHE A 68 -19.23 -14.07 -29.58
C PHE A 68 -18.09 -14.20 -28.58
N ILE A 69 -17.48 -15.39 -28.46
CA ILE A 69 -16.34 -15.63 -27.56
C ILE A 69 -15.15 -14.74 -27.93
N THR A 70 -14.86 -14.58 -29.23
CA THR A 70 -13.79 -13.69 -29.70
C THR A 70 -14.00 -12.27 -29.17
N ARG A 71 -15.24 -11.78 -29.19
CA ARG A 71 -15.57 -10.46 -28.68
C ARG A 71 -15.48 -10.38 -27.14
N LEU A 72 -15.90 -11.42 -26.43
CA LEU A 72 -15.79 -11.52 -24.97
C LEU A 72 -14.32 -11.51 -24.49
N ILE A 73 -13.43 -12.22 -25.20
CA ILE A 73 -11.98 -12.20 -24.96
C ILE A 73 -11.42 -10.79 -25.17
N HIS A 74 -11.81 -10.12 -26.25
CA HIS A 74 -11.37 -8.74 -26.52
C HIS A 74 -11.78 -7.75 -25.41
N GLN A 75 -12.95 -7.97 -24.79
CA GLN A 75 -13.43 -7.15 -23.66
C GLN A 75 -12.85 -7.59 -22.30
N LYS A 76 -11.93 -8.55 -22.27
CA LYS A 76 -11.28 -9.06 -21.04
C LYS A 76 -12.27 -9.60 -20.00
N THR A 77 -13.34 -10.22 -20.46
CA THR A 77 -14.22 -11.02 -19.57
C THR A 77 -13.47 -12.24 -19.04
N CYS A 78 -13.92 -12.80 -17.92
CA CYS A 78 -13.19 -13.86 -17.22
C CYS A 78 -13.62 -15.29 -17.62
N GLY A 79 -14.69 -15.45 -18.40
CA GLY A 79 -15.14 -16.74 -18.91
C GLY A 79 -16.58 -16.71 -19.43
N LEU A 80 -17.04 -17.84 -19.95
CA LEU A 80 -18.40 -18.03 -20.45
C LEU A 80 -19.02 -19.32 -19.89
N ILE A 81 -20.24 -19.22 -19.36
CA ILE A 81 -21.12 -20.36 -19.06
C ILE A 81 -22.19 -20.44 -20.15
N LEU A 82 -22.17 -21.54 -20.90
CA LEU A 82 -23.17 -21.85 -21.90
C LEU A 82 -24.28 -22.71 -21.28
N ASN A 83 -25.49 -22.16 -21.18
CA ASN A 83 -26.66 -22.91 -20.73
C ASN A 83 -27.23 -23.74 -21.89
N THR A 84 -26.75 -24.98 -21.99
CA THR A 84 -27.04 -25.90 -23.09
C THR A 84 -28.35 -26.66 -22.89
N GLY A 85 -29.06 -26.89 -24.00
CA GLY A 85 -30.19 -27.81 -24.08
C GLY A 85 -31.32 -27.34 -24.98
N ARG A 86 -31.80 -26.09 -24.86
CA ARG A 86 -32.96 -25.60 -25.63
C ARG A 86 -32.59 -24.91 -26.94
N TYR A 87 -31.58 -24.03 -26.92
CA TYR A 87 -31.21 -23.22 -28.09
C TYR A 87 -29.86 -23.62 -28.67
N LEU A 88 -28.90 -24.04 -27.83
CA LEU A 88 -27.65 -24.65 -28.23
C LEU A 88 -27.44 -25.98 -27.51
N SER A 89 -27.09 -27.03 -28.27
CA SER A 89 -26.62 -28.30 -27.69
C SER A 89 -25.13 -28.19 -27.33
N ALA A 90 -24.66 -29.04 -26.42
CA ALA A 90 -23.24 -29.11 -26.11
C ALA A 90 -22.41 -29.58 -27.33
N ASP A 91 -22.99 -30.40 -28.20
CA ASP A 91 -22.36 -30.87 -29.43
C ASP A 91 -22.20 -29.78 -30.50
N ALA A 92 -22.85 -28.61 -30.33
CA ALA A 92 -22.66 -27.45 -31.19
C ALA A 92 -21.36 -26.68 -30.89
N ILE A 93 -20.63 -27.06 -29.84
CA ILE A 93 -19.32 -26.47 -29.51
C ILE A 93 -18.27 -27.10 -30.43
N SER A 94 -17.89 -26.39 -31.49
CA SER A 94 -16.90 -26.87 -32.47
C SER A 94 -15.48 -26.92 -31.91
N ASP A 95 -14.63 -27.75 -32.52
CA ASP A 95 -13.19 -27.81 -32.19
C ASP A 95 -12.49 -26.46 -32.34
N ALA A 96 -12.97 -25.61 -33.26
CA ALA A 96 -12.47 -24.26 -33.43
C ALA A 96 -12.73 -23.37 -32.19
N VAL A 97 -13.91 -23.49 -31.57
CA VAL A 97 -14.24 -22.80 -30.32
C VAL A 97 -13.38 -23.31 -29.15
N ILE A 98 -13.22 -24.63 -29.04
CA ILE A 98 -12.37 -25.25 -28.01
C ILE A 98 -10.92 -24.74 -28.13
N THR A 99 -10.40 -24.70 -29.37
CA THR A 99 -9.05 -24.22 -29.67
C THR A 99 -8.90 -22.74 -29.32
N LEU A 100 -9.84 -21.89 -29.73
CA LEU A 100 -9.85 -20.46 -29.40
C LEU A 100 -9.79 -20.24 -27.88
N CYS A 101 -10.63 -20.94 -27.11
CA CYS A 101 -10.64 -20.85 -25.67
C CYS A 101 -9.34 -21.33 -25.03
N ALA A 102 -8.74 -22.41 -25.55
CA ALA A 102 -7.47 -22.93 -25.03
C ALA A 102 -6.31 -21.94 -25.27
N GLU A 103 -6.18 -21.42 -26.49
CA GLU A 103 -5.11 -20.49 -26.88
C GLU A 103 -5.15 -19.18 -26.10
N HIS A 104 -6.36 -18.68 -25.81
CA HIS A 104 -6.55 -17.45 -25.04
C HIS A 104 -6.70 -17.67 -23.53
N HIS A 105 -6.55 -18.90 -23.05
CA HIS A 105 -6.81 -19.29 -21.67
C HIS A 105 -8.19 -18.81 -21.17
N PHE A 106 -9.22 -18.86 -22.01
CA PHE A 106 -10.56 -18.36 -21.71
C PHE A 106 -11.47 -19.50 -21.25
N PRO A 107 -11.85 -19.57 -19.96
CA PRO A 107 -12.66 -20.67 -19.43
C PRO A 107 -14.04 -20.72 -20.08
N LEU A 108 -14.33 -21.85 -20.73
CA LEU A 108 -15.64 -22.15 -21.30
C LEU A 108 -16.29 -23.29 -20.51
N PHE A 109 -17.47 -23.02 -19.95
CA PHE A 109 -18.25 -23.99 -19.20
C PHE A 109 -19.57 -24.30 -19.91
N THR A 110 -20.10 -25.50 -19.68
CA THR A 110 -21.50 -25.82 -19.96
C THR A 110 -22.28 -25.99 -18.67
N MET A 111 -23.55 -25.62 -18.72
CA MET A 111 -24.55 -25.82 -17.68
C MET A 111 -25.81 -26.41 -18.34
N PRO A 112 -26.51 -27.38 -17.71
CA PRO A 112 -27.70 -27.98 -18.32
C PRO A 112 -28.94 -27.08 -18.15
N TRP A 113 -29.82 -27.09 -19.15
CA TRP A 113 -31.05 -26.28 -19.22
C TRP A 113 -31.96 -26.33 -17.99
N LYS A 114 -31.95 -27.45 -17.25
CA LYS A 114 -32.73 -27.63 -16.02
C LYS A 114 -32.29 -26.70 -14.88
N ILE A 115 -31.09 -26.12 -14.96
CA ILE A 115 -30.61 -25.13 -14.00
C ILE A 115 -31.07 -23.75 -14.44
N HIS A 116 -31.86 -23.10 -13.58
CA HIS A 116 -32.36 -21.77 -13.86
C HIS A 116 -31.24 -20.74 -13.75
N LEU A 117 -31.07 -19.93 -14.81
CA LEU A 117 -30.08 -18.84 -14.89
C LEU A 117 -30.15 -17.92 -13.66
N ALA A 118 -31.37 -17.57 -13.22
CA ALA A 118 -31.57 -16.71 -12.05
C ALA A 118 -30.93 -17.29 -10.78
N THR A 119 -30.94 -18.62 -10.59
CA THR A 119 -30.38 -19.27 -9.41
C THR A 119 -28.87 -19.11 -9.34
N ILE A 120 -28.16 -19.40 -10.44
CA ILE A 120 -26.70 -19.27 -10.47
C ILE A 120 -26.27 -17.80 -10.44
N MET A 121 -26.98 -16.91 -11.14
CA MET A 121 -26.70 -15.47 -11.11
C MET A 121 -26.89 -14.89 -9.70
N GLN A 122 -27.94 -15.29 -8.98
CA GLN A 122 -28.16 -14.84 -7.61
C GLN A 122 -27.10 -15.39 -6.65
N ASP A 123 -26.75 -16.69 -6.72
CA ASP A 123 -25.71 -17.25 -5.85
C ASP A 123 -24.35 -16.59 -6.10
N TYR A 124 -23.91 -16.51 -7.36
CA TYR A 124 -22.62 -15.92 -7.68
C TYR A 124 -22.60 -14.42 -7.39
N GLY A 125 -23.68 -13.69 -7.73
CA GLY A 125 -23.84 -12.28 -7.39
C GLY A 125 -23.76 -12.04 -5.88
N ASN A 126 -24.43 -12.87 -5.07
CA ASN A 126 -24.36 -12.78 -3.61
C ASN A 126 -22.97 -13.07 -3.08
N ARG A 127 -22.25 -14.09 -3.60
CA ARG A 127 -20.88 -14.39 -3.17
C ARG A 127 -19.94 -13.22 -3.45
N ILE A 128 -19.95 -12.72 -4.69
CA ILE A 128 -19.13 -11.59 -5.13
C ILE A 128 -19.45 -10.35 -4.30
N PHE A 129 -20.74 -10.04 -4.13
CA PHE A 129 -21.18 -8.89 -3.34
C PHE A 129 -20.77 -9.01 -1.88
N MET A 130 -20.99 -10.16 -1.23
CA MET A 130 -20.64 -10.35 0.17
C MET A 130 -19.14 -10.20 0.42
N GLN A 131 -18.29 -10.64 -0.51
CA GLN A 131 -16.84 -10.44 -0.41
C GLN A 131 -16.47 -8.96 -0.53
N SER A 132 -16.98 -8.27 -1.56
CA SER A 132 -16.76 -6.82 -1.72
C SER A 132 -17.26 -6.05 -0.50
N TYR A 133 -18.44 -6.41 0.02
CA TYR A 133 -19.05 -5.77 1.18
C TYR A 133 -18.23 -5.98 2.47
N GLN A 134 -17.66 -7.16 2.69
CA GLN A 134 -16.77 -7.41 3.83
C GLN A 134 -15.46 -6.59 3.72
N GLU A 135 -14.91 -6.43 2.52
CA GLU A 135 -13.71 -5.62 2.29
C GLU A 135 -13.96 -4.14 2.51
N ASP A 136 -15.09 -3.64 2.02
CA ASP A 136 -15.51 -2.26 2.28
C ASP A 136 -15.72 -2.02 3.77
N ARG A 137 -16.39 -2.94 4.48
CA ARG A 137 -16.57 -2.85 5.95
C ARG A 137 -15.25 -2.89 6.71
N THR A 138 -14.34 -3.79 6.34
CA THR A 138 -13.01 -3.91 6.99
C THR A 138 -12.22 -2.62 6.78
N THR A 139 -12.18 -2.13 5.55
CA THR A 139 -11.48 -0.89 5.17
C THR A 139 -12.06 0.31 5.92
N MET A 140 -13.38 0.47 5.92
CA MET A 140 -14.04 1.57 6.62
C MET A 140 -13.80 1.53 8.13
N ALA A 141 -13.84 0.35 8.75
CA ALA A 141 -13.61 0.20 10.17
C ALA A 141 -12.15 0.55 10.55
N PHE A 142 -11.16 0.06 9.79
CA PHE A 142 -9.78 0.47 10.00
C PHE A 142 -9.58 1.96 9.73
N GLN A 143 -10.08 2.50 8.62
CA GLN A 143 -9.96 3.93 8.31
C GLN A 143 -10.53 4.81 9.43
N ARG A 144 -11.72 4.49 9.95
CA ARG A 144 -12.30 5.23 11.07
C ARG A 144 -11.42 5.14 12.31
N LEU A 145 -10.92 3.96 12.64
CA LEU A 145 -10.04 3.78 13.79
C LEU A 145 -8.70 4.53 13.63
N LEU A 146 -8.17 4.61 12.41
CA LEU A 146 -6.93 5.33 12.10
C LEU A 146 -7.10 6.85 11.99
N LEU A 147 -8.28 7.37 11.67
CA LEU A 147 -8.50 8.81 11.45
C LEU A 147 -9.30 9.49 12.56
N HIS A 148 -10.14 8.75 13.27
CA HIS A 148 -11.05 9.23 14.30
C HIS A 148 -10.95 8.34 15.56
N PRO A 149 -9.81 8.40 16.29
CA PRO A 149 -9.54 7.52 17.42
C PRO A 149 -10.45 7.78 18.64
N ASP A 150 -11.19 8.89 18.67
CA ASP A 150 -12.02 9.31 19.82
C ASP A 150 -13.27 8.45 20.04
N GLU A 151 -13.77 7.77 19.00
CA GLU A 151 -14.97 6.91 19.04
C GLU A 151 -14.67 5.51 18.47
N PRO A 152 -13.86 4.69 19.17
CA PRO A 152 -13.38 3.43 18.60
C PRO A 152 -14.40 2.30 18.68
N GLU A 153 -15.43 2.35 19.54
CA GLU A 153 -16.24 1.17 19.88
C GLU A 153 -16.90 0.53 18.66
N SER A 154 -17.59 1.32 17.84
CA SER A 154 -18.26 0.82 16.62
C SER A 154 -17.29 0.18 15.61
N SER A 155 -16.08 0.74 15.50
CA SER A 155 -15.04 0.22 14.60
C SER A 155 -14.44 -1.07 15.14
N VAL A 156 -14.18 -1.12 16.45
CA VAL A 156 -13.68 -2.31 17.15
C VAL A 156 -14.68 -3.45 17.08
N ASP A 157 -15.97 -3.20 17.35
CA ASP A 157 -17.03 -4.22 17.24
C ASP A 157 -17.13 -4.79 15.82
N THR A 158 -17.06 -3.91 14.82
CA THR A 158 -17.04 -4.32 13.41
C THR A 158 -15.84 -5.21 13.12
N LEU A 159 -14.64 -4.81 13.54
CA LEU A 159 -13.40 -5.57 13.33
C LEU A 159 -13.43 -6.92 14.06
N ASN A 160 -13.96 -6.98 15.29
CA ASN A 160 -14.17 -8.25 16.01
C ASN A 160 -15.11 -9.18 15.26
N SER A 161 -16.22 -8.67 14.72
CA SER A 161 -17.16 -9.48 13.91
C SER A 161 -16.53 -10.05 12.64
N LEU A 162 -15.45 -9.43 12.16
CA LEU A 162 -14.65 -9.84 11.01
C LEU A 162 -13.44 -10.70 11.42
N GLY A 163 -13.25 -10.94 12.73
CA GLY A 163 -12.24 -11.83 13.31
C GLY A 163 -10.90 -11.16 13.69
N TYR A 164 -10.84 -9.83 13.76
CA TYR A 164 -9.70 -9.13 14.35
C TYR A 164 -9.90 -8.99 15.85
N GLU A 165 -8.98 -9.51 16.65
CA GLU A 165 -9.11 -9.52 18.11
C GLU A 165 -8.80 -8.15 18.71
N THR A 166 -9.65 -7.63 19.60
CA THR A 166 -9.39 -6.34 20.28
C THR A 166 -8.06 -6.31 21.02
N ALA A 167 -7.76 -7.36 21.79
CA ALA A 167 -6.63 -7.44 22.72
C ALA A 167 -5.47 -8.26 22.14
N ALA A 168 -5.05 -7.93 20.92
CA ALA A 168 -3.91 -8.52 20.25
C ALA A 168 -2.91 -7.43 19.84
N PRO A 169 -1.60 -7.73 19.72
CA PRO A 169 -0.63 -6.82 19.17
C PRO A 169 -0.90 -6.54 17.69
N TYR A 170 -0.93 -5.27 17.31
CA TYR A 170 -1.06 -4.81 15.94
C TYR A 170 0.10 -3.89 15.55
N LEU A 171 0.47 -3.91 14.28
CA LEU A 171 1.45 -2.99 13.72
C LEU A 171 0.93 -2.38 12.43
N VAL A 172 1.21 -1.10 12.23
CA VAL A 172 0.92 -0.40 10.98
C VAL A 172 2.21 -0.04 10.27
N MET A 173 2.29 -0.42 8.99
CA MET A 173 3.31 0.05 8.06
C MET A 173 2.63 0.85 6.94
N VAL A 174 3.12 2.06 6.72
CA VAL A 174 2.63 2.95 5.68
C VAL A 174 3.68 3.08 4.59
N GLY A 175 3.28 3.03 3.32
CA GLY A 175 4.20 3.28 2.21
C GLY A 175 3.55 4.11 1.13
N GLN A 176 4.36 4.85 0.38
CA GLN A 176 3.89 5.60 -0.77
C GLN A 176 4.40 4.93 -2.04
N ALA A 177 3.48 4.40 -2.85
CA ALA A 177 3.79 3.74 -4.11
C ALA A 177 2.61 3.89 -5.08
N PRO A 178 2.84 3.90 -6.40
CA PRO A 178 1.76 3.81 -7.38
C PRO A 178 1.05 2.45 -7.31
N GLU A 179 1.81 1.38 -7.04
CA GLU A 179 1.32 0.02 -6.88
C GLU A 179 2.27 -0.81 -5.99
N ILE A 180 1.73 -1.72 -5.18
CA ILE A 180 2.54 -2.69 -4.43
C ILE A 180 2.70 -3.95 -5.28
N PRO A 181 3.94 -4.39 -5.59
CA PRO A 181 4.16 -5.63 -6.32
C PRO A 181 3.52 -6.83 -5.60
N ALA A 182 2.79 -7.68 -6.33
CA ALA A 182 2.11 -8.84 -5.74
C ALA A 182 3.05 -9.76 -4.92
N ARG A 183 4.32 -9.89 -5.36
CA ARG A 183 5.36 -10.65 -4.62
C ARG A 183 5.68 -10.04 -3.25
N LEU A 184 5.65 -8.71 -3.12
CA LEU A 184 5.86 -8.05 -1.84
C LEU A 184 4.67 -8.29 -0.93
N THR A 185 3.44 -8.13 -1.44
CA THR A 185 2.21 -8.44 -0.70
C THR A 185 2.19 -9.86 -0.17
N GLU A 186 2.64 -10.85 -0.95
CA GLU A 186 2.71 -12.25 -0.53
C GLU A 186 3.69 -12.46 0.63
N ARG A 187 4.89 -11.84 0.55
CA ARG A 187 5.86 -11.92 1.65
C ARG A 187 5.36 -11.21 2.91
N LEU A 188 4.72 -10.04 2.77
CA LEU A 188 4.15 -9.30 3.90
C LEU A 188 3.01 -10.10 4.56
N ARG A 189 2.22 -10.87 3.79
CA ARG A 189 1.20 -11.74 4.35
C ARG A 189 1.78 -12.80 5.30
N GLN A 190 3.00 -13.27 5.04
CA GLN A 190 3.68 -14.29 5.86
C GLN A 190 4.26 -13.74 7.16
N VAL A 191 4.30 -12.41 7.36
CA VAL A 191 4.87 -11.75 8.54
C VAL A 191 3.95 -11.83 9.75
N ALA A 192 2.67 -12.13 9.58
CA ALA A 192 1.67 -11.98 10.64
C ALA A 192 0.60 -13.07 10.56
N THR A 193 -0.07 -13.34 11.69
CA THR A 193 -1.22 -14.28 11.68
C THR A 193 -2.35 -13.75 10.82
N ARG A 194 -2.51 -12.43 10.77
CA ARG A 194 -3.46 -11.75 9.89
C ARG A 194 -2.83 -10.52 9.28
N TYR A 195 -3.03 -10.35 7.99
CA TYR A 195 -2.52 -9.23 7.20
C TYR A 195 -3.64 -8.62 6.39
N TYR A 196 -3.77 -7.30 6.47
CA TYR A 196 -4.72 -6.53 5.69
C TYR A 196 -4.03 -5.30 5.11
N HIS A 197 -4.35 -4.94 3.88
CA HIS A 197 -3.84 -3.72 3.29
C HIS A 197 -4.93 -3.01 2.51
N PHE A 198 -4.87 -1.69 2.50
CA PHE A 198 -5.78 -0.84 1.74
C PHE A 198 -5.10 0.48 1.39
N ARG A 199 -5.71 1.21 0.47
CA ARG A 199 -5.25 2.56 0.11
C ARG A 199 -6.02 3.58 0.95
N LEU A 200 -5.28 4.52 1.54
CA LEU A 200 -5.81 5.65 2.28
C LEU A 200 -5.20 6.93 1.71
N ARG A 201 -5.99 7.69 0.93
CA ARG A 201 -5.49 8.81 0.12
C ARG A 201 -4.39 8.31 -0.84
N GLU A 202 -3.19 8.88 -0.77
CA GLU A 202 -2.03 8.49 -1.59
C GLU A 202 -1.19 7.37 -0.95
N ASP A 203 -1.51 6.98 0.28
CA ASP A 203 -0.71 6.06 1.06
C ASP A 203 -1.29 4.64 1.02
N PHE A 204 -0.40 3.65 0.96
CA PHE A 204 -0.73 2.27 1.23
C PHE A 204 -0.54 1.97 2.70
N VAL A 205 -1.62 1.55 3.36
CA VAL A 205 -1.63 1.17 4.76
C VAL A 205 -1.66 -0.34 4.87
N ASN A 206 -0.72 -0.90 5.62
CA ASN A 206 -0.58 -2.33 5.87
C ASN A 206 -0.74 -2.57 7.37
N ILE A 207 -1.67 -3.45 7.73
CA ILE A 207 -2.01 -3.79 9.10
C ILE A 207 -1.64 -5.25 9.33
N PHE A 208 -0.88 -5.48 10.39
CA PHE A 208 -0.42 -6.80 10.82
C PHE A 208 -0.98 -7.08 12.21
N GLN A 209 -1.71 -8.17 12.37
CA GLN A 209 -2.12 -8.71 13.68
C GLN A 209 -1.13 -9.81 14.08
N ASN A 210 -0.59 -9.75 15.29
CA ASN A 210 0.50 -10.60 15.76
C ASN A 210 1.71 -10.61 14.81
N PRO A 211 2.34 -9.45 14.55
CA PRO A 211 3.47 -9.35 13.64
C PRO A 211 4.72 -10.05 14.19
N ASP A 212 5.42 -10.79 13.35
CA ASP A 212 6.82 -11.18 13.55
C ASP A 212 7.74 -10.05 13.03
N LEU A 213 8.27 -9.26 13.96
CA LEU A 213 9.15 -8.13 13.65
C LEU A 213 10.48 -8.57 13.00
N THR A 214 10.94 -9.79 13.27
CA THR A 214 12.15 -10.34 12.66
C THR A 214 11.88 -10.65 11.20
N ALA A 215 10.77 -11.35 10.91
CA ALA A 215 10.34 -11.63 9.54
C ALA A 215 10.08 -10.33 8.76
N LEU A 216 9.42 -9.34 9.38
CA LEU A 216 9.20 -8.03 8.74
C LEU A 216 10.52 -7.37 8.34
N SER A 217 11.50 -7.35 9.24
CA SER A 217 12.82 -6.77 8.99
C SER A 217 13.55 -7.50 7.84
N GLN A 218 13.40 -8.82 7.73
CA GLN A 218 13.94 -9.60 6.61
C GLN A 218 13.23 -9.32 5.27
N VAL A 219 11.91 -9.04 5.30
CA VAL A 219 11.18 -8.62 4.10
C VAL A 219 11.64 -7.24 3.63
N LEU A 220 11.77 -6.29 4.55
CA LEU A 220 12.15 -4.90 4.26
C LEU A 220 13.60 -4.75 3.82
N SER A 221 14.54 -5.48 4.44
CA SER A 221 15.94 -5.51 3.99
C SER A 221 16.11 -6.12 2.60
N GLY A 222 15.18 -7.00 2.18
CA GLY A 222 15.16 -7.57 0.83
C GLY A 222 14.50 -6.68 -0.23
N LEU A 223 14.14 -5.42 0.07
CA LEU A 223 13.44 -4.55 -0.87
C LEU A 223 14.24 -4.18 -2.13
N ASP A 224 15.57 -4.25 -2.07
CA ASP A 224 16.43 -4.00 -3.23
C ASP A 224 16.25 -5.02 -4.37
N GLY A 225 15.74 -6.22 -4.05
CA GLY A 225 15.48 -7.27 -5.02
C GLY A 225 14.15 -7.15 -5.77
N PHE A 226 13.33 -6.12 -5.51
CA PHE A 226 12.03 -5.96 -6.17
C PHE A 226 12.14 -4.99 -7.35
N PRO A 227 12.04 -5.49 -8.60
CA PRO A 227 11.93 -4.61 -9.75
C PRO A 227 10.62 -3.85 -9.65
N LEU A 228 10.72 -2.53 -9.51
CA LEU A 228 9.58 -1.64 -9.59
C LEU A 228 9.27 -1.41 -11.08
N ALA A 229 7.98 -1.39 -11.43
CA ALA A 229 7.53 -1.13 -12.80
C ALA A 229 8.05 0.22 -13.33
N ASN A 230 8.42 1.14 -12.43
CA ASN A 230 9.09 2.38 -12.75
C ASN A 230 10.40 2.49 -11.93
N PRO A 231 11.60 2.44 -12.55
CA PRO A 231 12.89 2.49 -11.86
C PRO A 231 13.13 3.78 -11.05
N THR A 232 12.39 4.85 -11.34
CA THR A 232 12.51 6.16 -10.69
C THR A 232 11.57 6.36 -9.50
N ALA A 233 10.54 5.51 -9.33
CA ALA A 233 9.63 5.61 -8.20
C ALA A 233 10.24 4.89 -6.99
N LEU A 234 10.97 5.61 -6.13
CA LEU A 234 11.48 5.03 -4.89
C LEU A 234 10.28 4.68 -4.00
N VAL A 235 10.05 3.39 -3.73
CA VAL A 235 9.05 2.97 -2.76
C VAL A 235 9.66 3.11 -1.38
N CYS A 236 9.08 4.02 -0.59
CA CYS A 236 9.45 4.27 0.80
C CYS A 236 8.39 3.71 1.74
N PHE A 237 8.82 3.14 2.86
CA PHE A 237 7.95 2.64 3.93
C PHE A 237 8.31 3.26 5.28
N GLY A 238 7.31 3.63 6.06
CA GLY A 238 7.42 3.94 7.47
C GLY A 238 6.72 2.89 8.31
N VAL A 239 7.41 2.35 9.30
CA VAL A 239 6.88 1.30 10.18
C VAL A 239 6.69 1.90 11.57
N GLY A 240 5.48 1.81 12.12
CA GLY A 240 5.20 2.22 13.50
C GLY A 240 5.80 1.28 14.54
N ASN A 241 5.44 1.45 15.80
CA ASN A 241 5.67 0.43 16.83
C ASN A 241 4.42 -0.46 16.98
N PRO A 242 4.57 -1.70 17.50
CA PRO A 242 3.42 -2.50 17.88
C PRO A 242 2.54 -1.78 18.91
N ALA A 243 1.24 -1.80 18.67
CA ALA A 243 0.19 -1.38 19.59
C ALA A 243 -0.44 -2.63 20.21
N ASP A 244 -0.65 -2.65 21.52
CA ASP A 244 -1.12 -3.86 22.24
C ASP A 244 -2.60 -4.21 21.98
N CYS A 245 -3.34 -3.33 21.30
CA CYS A 245 -4.75 -3.51 21.02
C CYS A 245 -5.23 -2.65 19.85
N LEU A 246 -6.42 -2.99 19.31
CA LEU A 246 -7.03 -2.23 18.21
C LEU A 246 -7.23 -0.75 18.54
N THR A 247 -7.66 -0.39 19.76
CA THR A 247 -7.93 1.02 20.11
C THR A 247 -6.68 1.90 20.06
N LYS A 248 -5.48 1.32 20.18
CA LYS A 248 -4.19 2.03 20.08
C LYS A 248 -3.58 1.97 18.67
N LEU A 249 -4.23 1.35 17.69
CA LEU A 249 -3.71 1.19 16.33
C LEU A 249 -3.43 2.53 15.65
N HIS A 250 -4.24 3.56 15.93
CA HIS A 250 -4.01 4.93 15.47
C HIS A 250 -2.60 5.42 15.79
N HIS A 251 -2.09 5.11 16.99
CA HIS A 251 -0.75 5.52 17.40
C HIS A 251 0.33 4.86 16.54
N SER A 252 0.20 3.56 16.27
CA SER A 252 1.11 2.85 15.34
C SER A 252 1.06 3.45 13.93
N TYR A 253 -0.12 3.84 13.46
CA TYR A 253 -0.29 4.51 12.16
C TYR A 253 0.37 5.89 12.12
N GLN A 254 0.16 6.74 13.12
CA GLN A 254 0.80 8.07 13.19
C GLN A 254 2.33 7.94 13.22
N GLN A 255 2.85 6.98 14.00
CA GLN A 255 4.28 6.65 14.00
C GLN A 255 4.78 6.17 12.63
N GLY A 256 4.01 5.34 11.94
CA GLY A 256 4.31 4.89 10.58
C GLY A 256 4.37 6.04 9.58
N ILE A 257 3.42 6.99 9.62
CA ILE A 257 3.44 8.21 8.79
C ILE A 257 4.68 9.06 9.08
N PHE A 258 5.02 9.24 10.37
CA PHE A 258 6.21 10.02 10.76
C PHE A 258 7.51 9.36 10.29
N ALA A 259 7.61 8.03 10.42
CA ALA A 259 8.73 7.25 9.93
C ALA A 259 8.82 7.29 8.39
N LEU A 260 7.69 7.26 7.68
CA LEU A 260 7.62 7.34 6.22
C LEU A 260 8.20 8.67 5.74
N LYS A 261 7.74 9.78 6.30
CA LYS A 261 8.27 11.12 5.99
C LYS A 261 9.77 11.20 6.24
N THR A 262 10.26 10.59 7.33
CA THR A 262 11.69 10.57 7.63
C THR A 262 12.49 9.70 6.65
N SER A 263 11.95 8.55 6.25
CA SER A 263 12.58 7.69 5.23
C SER A 263 12.74 8.40 3.89
N GLN A 264 11.71 9.12 3.45
CA GLN A 264 11.71 9.90 2.21
C GLN A 264 12.78 11.01 2.25
N LYS A 265 12.84 11.78 3.35
CA LYS A 265 13.85 12.83 3.53
C LYS A 265 15.28 12.31 3.54
N ARG A 266 15.49 11.12 4.10
CA ARG A 266 16.81 10.46 4.17
C ARG A 266 17.13 9.60 2.94
N HIS A 267 16.24 9.57 1.95
CA HIS A 267 16.34 8.69 0.78
C HIS A 267 16.54 7.20 1.14
N LEU A 268 15.88 6.76 2.21
CA LEU A 268 15.85 5.37 2.65
C LEU A 268 14.59 4.68 2.11
N ARG A 269 14.70 3.40 1.75
CA ARG A 269 13.53 2.60 1.33
C ARG A 269 12.57 2.31 2.47
N TYR A 270 13.05 2.26 3.71
CA TYR A 270 12.20 2.12 4.87
C TYR A 270 12.82 2.75 6.11
N GLN A 271 11.99 3.02 7.10
CA GLN A 271 12.40 3.49 8.41
C GLN A 271 11.45 2.93 9.47
N PHE A 272 11.99 2.31 10.51
CA PHE A 272 11.21 2.01 11.71
C PHE A 272 11.15 3.24 12.59
N PHE A 273 9.98 3.50 13.17
CA PHE A 273 9.80 4.56 14.15
C PHE A 273 10.74 4.35 15.34
N ASN A 274 10.92 3.09 15.78
CA ASN A 274 11.81 2.78 16.89
C ASN A 274 13.27 3.19 16.67
N ASP A 275 13.72 3.30 15.41
CA ASP A 275 15.11 3.59 15.06
C ASP A 275 15.37 5.10 14.86
N LEU A 276 14.36 5.96 15.10
CA LEU A 276 14.46 7.40 14.89
C LEU A 276 15.27 8.15 15.96
N GLY A 277 15.62 7.50 17.07
CA GLY A 277 16.34 8.14 18.17
C GLY A 277 15.61 9.36 18.71
N LEU A 278 16.31 10.50 18.83
CA LEU A 278 15.76 11.76 19.37
C LEU A 278 14.62 12.35 18.52
N PHE A 279 14.53 12.02 17.22
CA PHE A 279 13.44 12.52 16.37
C PHE A 279 12.05 12.08 16.85
N LYS A 280 11.95 11.00 17.64
CA LYS A 280 10.69 10.58 18.27
C LYS A 280 10.10 11.65 19.18
N ILE A 281 10.93 12.54 19.76
CA ILE A 281 10.43 13.63 20.61
C ILE A 281 9.57 14.58 19.79
N PHE A 282 9.94 14.85 18.53
CA PHE A 282 9.20 15.77 17.66
C PHE A 282 7.83 15.21 17.27
N PHE A 283 7.66 13.89 17.27
CA PHE A 283 6.38 13.24 17.07
C PHE A 283 5.38 13.55 18.19
N GLU A 284 5.85 13.67 19.43
CA GLU A 284 5.01 13.94 20.61
C GLU A 284 4.66 15.42 20.77
N VAL A 285 5.34 16.33 20.05
CA VAL A 285 5.07 17.76 20.14
C VAL A 285 3.88 18.11 19.26
N ALA A 286 2.71 18.30 19.91
CA ALA A 286 1.46 18.61 19.24
C ALA A 286 1.45 19.97 18.52
N ASP A 287 2.19 20.96 19.03
CA ASP A 287 2.29 22.30 18.44
C ASP A 287 3.69 22.53 17.81
N PRO A 288 3.81 22.49 16.48
CA PRO A 288 5.07 22.76 15.77
C PRO A 288 5.67 24.14 16.05
N SER A 289 4.89 25.11 16.54
CA SER A 289 5.38 26.45 16.88
C SER A 289 6.40 26.42 18.03
N ILE A 290 6.26 25.47 18.96
CA ILE A 290 7.21 25.27 20.06
C ILE A 290 8.59 24.88 19.51
N LEU A 291 8.60 23.95 18.56
CA LEU A 291 9.81 23.53 17.87
C LEU A 291 10.42 24.71 17.07
N ALA A 292 9.58 25.45 16.36
CA ALA A 292 10.03 26.62 15.59
C ALA A 292 10.69 27.68 16.48
N GLY A 293 10.13 27.94 17.67
CA GLY A 293 10.69 28.84 18.68
C GLY A 293 12.09 28.41 19.13
N LEU A 294 12.28 27.14 19.50
CA LEU A 294 13.61 26.62 19.89
C LEU A 294 14.67 26.80 18.81
N THR A 295 14.25 26.65 17.55
CA THR A 295 15.12 26.85 16.38
C THR A 295 15.50 28.31 16.22
N ALA A 296 14.51 29.20 16.30
CA ALA A 296 14.69 30.64 16.17
C ALA A 296 15.59 31.21 17.27
N ASP A 297 15.37 30.80 18.52
CA ASP A 297 16.18 31.22 19.67
C ASP A 297 17.66 30.84 19.51
N SER A 298 17.92 29.70 18.86
CA SER A 298 19.27 29.14 18.72
C SER A 298 20.01 29.60 17.47
N LEU A 299 19.31 29.79 16.34
CA LEU A 299 19.95 29.94 15.02
C LEU A 299 19.65 31.26 14.31
N SER A 300 18.60 32.00 14.68
CA SER A 300 18.13 33.18 13.91
C SER A 300 19.18 34.28 13.73
N LEU A 301 20.02 34.51 14.74
CA LEU A 301 21.11 35.51 14.67
C LEU A 301 22.15 35.15 13.61
N LEU A 302 22.45 33.86 13.45
CA LEU A 302 23.36 33.38 12.41
C LEU A 302 22.69 33.42 11.03
N GLU A 303 21.41 33.03 10.92
CA GLU A 303 20.64 33.10 9.66
C GLU A 303 20.59 34.54 9.13
N ALA A 304 20.29 35.50 10.01
CA ALA A 304 20.24 36.91 9.66
C ALA A 304 21.62 37.48 9.30
N HIS A 305 22.70 36.93 9.85
CA HIS A 305 24.06 37.34 9.48
C HIS A 305 24.46 36.78 8.12
N ASP A 306 24.29 35.47 7.89
CA ASP A 306 24.62 34.79 6.64
C ASP A 306 23.86 35.42 5.46
N SER A 307 22.56 35.68 5.64
CA SER A 307 21.71 36.34 4.61
C SER A 307 22.19 37.75 4.24
N ARG A 308 22.76 38.52 5.18
CA ARG A 308 23.24 39.90 4.94
C ARG A 308 24.65 39.97 4.37
N SER A 309 25.46 38.94 4.60
CA SER A 309 26.90 38.99 4.36
C SER A 309 27.42 37.91 3.40
N GLN A 310 26.54 37.09 2.82
CA GLN A 310 26.89 35.91 2.02
C GLN A 310 27.92 35.00 2.73
N SER A 311 27.88 34.94 4.06
CA SER A 311 28.70 34.03 4.84
C SER A 311 28.00 32.68 5.03
N ILE A 312 28.76 31.67 5.45
CA ILE A 312 28.29 30.29 5.65
C ILE A 312 28.57 29.83 7.09
N LEU A 313 28.24 30.70 8.05
CA LEU A 313 28.47 30.44 9.47
C LEU A 313 27.57 29.31 9.99
N ILE A 314 26.33 29.21 9.51
CA ILE A 314 25.42 28.13 9.90
C ILE A 314 25.93 26.76 9.47
N ASP A 315 26.36 26.62 8.23
CA ASP A 315 26.87 25.34 7.72
C ASP A 315 28.18 24.97 8.42
N THR A 316 29.03 25.96 8.70
CA THR A 316 30.25 25.75 9.49
C THR A 316 29.93 25.29 10.90
N LEU A 317 28.92 25.88 11.56
CA LEU A 317 28.49 25.46 12.90
C LEU A 317 27.88 24.06 12.89
N ARG A 318 27.04 23.74 11.89
CA ARG A 318 26.45 22.40 11.73
C ARG A 318 27.55 21.34 11.62
N LEU A 319 28.51 21.54 10.71
CA LEU A 319 29.66 20.64 10.55
C LEU A 319 30.49 20.54 11.83
N TYR A 320 30.71 21.66 12.53
CA TYR A 320 31.44 21.67 13.79
C TYR A 320 30.77 20.80 14.85
N ILE A 321 29.45 20.87 14.99
CA ILE A 321 28.71 20.03 15.94
C ILE A 321 28.70 18.56 15.49
N GLU A 322 28.56 18.28 14.20
CA GLU A 322 28.54 16.90 13.64
C GLU A 322 29.89 16.20 13.71
N LEU A 323 30.99 16.96 13.71
CA LEU A 323 32.36 16.46 13.80
C LEU A 323 32.94 16.67 15.21
N ASP A 324 32.08 16.57 16.23
CA ASP A 324 32.42 16.59 17.66
C ASP A 324 33.25 17.80 18.14
N GLY A 325 33.14 18.93 17.45
CA GLY A 325 33.86 20.17 17.73
C GLY A 325 35.29 20.21 17.17
N SER A 326 35.65 19.33 16.24
CA SER A 326 36.97 19.31 15.62
C SER A 326 37.10 20.34 14.50
N ILE A 327 37.81 21.45 14.76
CA ILE A 327 38.13 22.47 13.75
C ILE A 327 38.86 21.84 12.54
N GLN A 328 39.75 20.88 12.79
CA GLN A 328 40.51 20.23 11.72
C GLN A 328 39.60 19.39 10.83
N ALA A 329 38.72 18.57 11.42
CA ALA A 329 37.78 17.77 10.64
C ALA A 329 36.81 18.64 9.82
N VAL A 330 36.36 19.78 10.38
CA VAL A 330 35.52 20.73 9.64
C VAL A 330 36.27 21.36 8.47
N ALA A 331 37.54 21.73 8.66
CA ALA A 331 38.39 22.27 7.61
C ALA A 331 38.54 21.28 6.46
N ASP A 332 38.81 20.00 6.79
CA ASP A 332 38.94 18.92 5.82
C ASP A 332 37.61 18.64 5.10
N ALA A 333 36.49 18.54 5.82
CA ALA A 333 35.17 18.26 5.25
C ALA A 333 34.63 19.39 4.37
N SER A 334 34.97 20.65 4.69
CA SER A 334 34.57 21.83 3.92
C SER A 334 35.58 22.24 2.86
N PHE A 335 36.70 21.51 2.70
CA PHE A 335 37.82 21.86 1.82
C PHE A 335 38.32 23.29 2.03
N THR A 336 38.39 23.76 3.28
CA THR A 336 38.89 25.09 3.63
C THR A 336 40.06 25.04 4.60
N HIS A 337 40.86 26.10 4.67
CA HIS A 337 41.97 26.16 5.61
C HIS A 337 41.48 26.33 7.07
N ARG A 338 42.15 25.66 8.02
CA ARG A 338 41.85 25.72 9.47
C ARG A 338 41.68 27.14 10.01
N ASN A 339 42.49 28.09 9.53
CA ASN A 339 42.40 29.50 9.93
C ASN A 339 41.06 30.14 9.58
N THR A 340 40.48 29.77 8.44
CA THR A 340 39.16 30.25 8.02
C THR A 340 38.07 29.71 8.93
N ILE A 341 38.14 28.43 9.30
CA ILE A 341 37.20 27.83 10.26
C ILE A 341 37.34 28.49 11.64
N ASN A 342 38.56 28.72 12.12
CA ASN A 342 38.80 29.44 13.37
C ASN A 342 38.18 30.86 13.35
N TYR A 343 38.33 31.59 12.25
CA TYR A 343 37.72 32.91 12.08
C TYR A 343 36.19 32.83 12.13
N ARG A 344 35.59 31.89 11.40
CA ARG A 344 34.13 31.67 11.41
C ARG A 344 33.62 31.27 12.79
N MET A 345 34.29 30.34 13.47
CA MET A 345 33.93 29.92 14.82
C MET A 345 34.05 31.06 15.83
N LYS A 346 35.07 31.93 15.72
CA LYS A 346 35.16 33.14 16.54
C LYS A 346 33.96 34.06 16.32
N LYS A 347 33.54 34.24 15.07
CA LYS A 347 32.35 35.05 14.73
C LYS A 347 31.05 34.42 15.23
N ILE A 348 30.91 33.10 15.11
CA ILE A 348 29.75 32.34 15.62
C ILE A 348 29.61 32.53 17.13
N ARG A 349 30.70 32.32 17.88
CA ARG A 349 30.71 32.51 19.35
C ARG A 349 30.31 33.93 19.75
N GLN A 350 30.80 34.94 19.02
CA GLN A 350 30.42 36.34 19.26
C GLN A 350 28.94 36.62 19.00
N LEU A 351 28.37 36.06 17.92
CA LEU A 351 26.98 36.27 17.56
C LEU A 351 26.02 35.55 18.50
N LEU A 352 26.32 34.29 18.85
CA LEU A 352 25.52 33.49 19.77
C LEU A 352 25.73 33.85 21.24
N LYS A 353 26.82 34.55 21.57
CA LYS A 353 27.26 34.83 22.95
C LYS A 353 27.45 33.53 23.76
N MET A 354 28.03 32.52 23.10
CA MET A 354 28.28 31.18 23.65
C MET A 354 29.71 30.76 23.33
N ASP A 355 30.35 30.00 24.23
CA ASP A 355 31.72 29.55 24.01
C ASP A 355 31.80 28.19 23.28
N LEU A 356 30.68 27.45 23.26
CA LEU A 356 30.54 26.14 22.61
C LEU A 356 31.49 25.07 23.21
N ILE A 357 31.71 25.17 24.52
CA ILE A 357 32.59 24.28 25.28
C ILE A 357 31.75 23.22 25.97
N THR A 358 30.59 23.59 26.52
CA THR A 358 29.78 22.66 27.31
C THR A 358 29.00 21.72 26.41
N MET A 359 28.69 20.53 26.94
CA MET A 359 27.82 19.59 26.23
C MET A 359 26.41 20.14 26.08
N GLU A 360 25.93 20.93 27.05
CA GLU A 360 24.61 21.57 27.00
C GLU A 360 24.49 22.57 25.85
N GLU A 361 25.47 23.46 25.67
CA GLU A 361 25.53 24.42 24.57
C GLU A 361 25.49 23.69 23.20
N LYS A 362 26.32 22.66 23.05
CA LYS A 362 26.41 21.88 21.82
C LYS A 362 25.13 21.07 21.57
N PHE A 363 24.52 20.53 22.63
CA PHE A 363 23.27 19.77 22.54
C PHE A 363 22.11 20.66 22.10
N ASN A 364 21.95 21.86 22.67
CA ASN A 364 20.89 22.79 22.28
C ASN A 364 21.00 23.17 20.80
N LEU A 365 22.21 23.42 20.30
CA LEU A 365 22.44 23.70 18.89
C LEU A 365 22.22 22.47 18.00
N ARG A 366 22.64 21.28 18.46
CA ARG A 366 22.36 20.03 17.73
C ARG A 366 20.86 19.82 17.61
N LEU A 367 20.12 20.00 18.70
CA LEU A 367 18.67 19.89 18.74
C LEU A 367 18.02 20.91 17.80
N ALA A 368 18.47 22.16 17.80
CA ALA A 368 17.97 23.19 16.88
C ALA A 368 18.18 22.78 15.41
N PHE A 369 19.33 22.22 15.03
CA PHE A 369 19.52 21.70 13.67
C PHE A 369 18.60 20.51 13.35
N LEU A 370 18.43 19.57 14.29
CA LEU A 370 17.50 18.44 14.10
C LEU A 370 16.05 18.92 13.91
N ILE A 371 15.63 19.92 14.69
CA ILE A 371 14.32 20.55 14.56
C ILE A 371 14.20 21.28 13.23
N LYS A 372 15.23 22.03 12.82
CA LYS A 372 15.23 22.72 11.52
C LYS A 372 15.02 21.75 10.37
N ASP A 373 15.70 20.60 10.40
CA ASP A 373 15.55 19.54 9.38
C ASP A 373 14.14 18.89 9.43
N TYR A 374 13.54 18.84 10.62
CA TYR A 374 12.15 18.42 10.80
C TYR A 374 11.16 19.43 10.18
N LEU A 375 11.31 20.73 10.50
CA LEU A 375 10.39 21.82 10.13
C LEU A 375 10.56 22.37 8.72
N ALA A 376 11.69 22.15 8.03
CA ALA A 376 11.94 22.69 6.69
C ALA A 376 10.98 22.14 5.58
N HIS A 377 9.90 21.47 5.96
CA HIS A 377 8.89 20.86 5.11
C HIS A 377 7.50 20.98 5.75
#